data_AF-A0A845ZCH1-F1
#
_entry.id   AF-A0A845ZCH1-F1
#
_cell.length_a   1.000
_cell.length_b   1.000
_cell.length_c   1.000
_cell.angle_alpha   90.00
_cell.angle_beta   90.00
_cell.angle_gamma   90.00
#
_symmetry.space_group_name_H-M   'P 1'
#
loop_
_entity.id
_entity.type
_entity.pdbx_description
1 polymer ?
#
loop_
_entity_poly.entity_id
_entity_poly.type
_entity_poly.pdbx_seq_one_letter_code
_entity_poly.pdbx_strand_id
1 'polypeptide(L)'
;MQATISILNLIETKKIQSVNSFVLEYENQKHPIPEQQNAVNEYLKKSNFKQLVNESIKNRAFQLEIEGIKPIDALHVACFEASNCDYL
;
A
#
# COMPACT_ATOMS: atom_id res chain seq x y z
N MET A 1 -13.86 -3.61 12.50
CA MET A 1 -14.63 -3.38 11.26
C MET A 1 -15.04 -1.92 11.05
N GLN A 2 -15.43 -1.14 12.08
CA GLN A 2 -15.83 0.27 11.90
C GLN A 2 -14.69 1.24 11.50
N ALA A 3 -13.45 1.02 11.97
CA ALA A 3 -12.31 1.88 11.65
C ALA A 3 -11.94 1.84 10.15
N THR A 4 -11.87 0.64 9.57
CA THR A 4 -11.58 0.45 8.13
C THR A 4 -12.62 1.14 7.26
N ILE A 5 -13.92 0.97 7.56
CA ILE A 5 -15.01 1.63 6.82
C ILE A 5 -14.90 3.15 6.93
N SER A 6 -14.53 3.67 8.10
CA SER A 6 -14.35 5.12 8.30
C SER A 6 -13.21 5.68 7.44
N ILE A 7 -12.07 4.99 7.38
CA ILE A 7 -10.93 5.38 6.53
C ILE A 7 -11.32 5.31 5.04
N LEU A 8 -11.99 4.24 4.61
CA LEU A 8 -12.47 4.11 3.23
C LEU A 8 -13.43 5.25 2.86
N ASN A 9 -14.34 5.64 3.76
CA ASN A 9 -15.22 6.78 3.54
C ASN A 9 -14.45 8.11 3.45
N LEU A 10 -13.38 8.30 4.24
CA LEU A 10 -12.52 9.49 4.12
C LEU A 10 -11.83 9.55 2.75
N ILE A 11 -11.38 8.40 2.22
CA ILE A 11 -10.82 8.30 0.86
C ILE A 11 -11.89 8.61 -0.19
N GLU A 12 -13.09 8.02 -0.07
CA GLU A 12 -14.19 8.23 -1.02
C GLU A 12 -14.71 9.67 -1.04
N THR A 13 -14.78 10.30 0.13
CA THR A 13 -15.14 11.72 0.27
C THR A 13 -13.98 12.67 -0.04
N LYS A 14 -12.83 12.15 -0.50
CA LYS A 14 -11.61 12.90 -0.85
C LYS A 14 -11.07 13.78 0.29
N LYS A 15 -11.38 13.41 1.54
CA LYS A 15 -10.87 14.10 2.73
C LYS A 15 -9.43 13.71 3.03
N ILE A 16 -9.01 12.53 2.59
CA ILE A 16 -7.63 12.07 2.60
C ILE A 16 -7.29 11.50 1.23
N GLN A 17 -6.04 11.62 0.82
CA GLN A 17 -5.54 10.98 -0.39
C GLN A 17 -4.94 9.62 -0.02
N SER A 18 -5.24 8.60 -0.82
CA SER A 18 -4.59 7.30 -0.68
C SER A 18 -3.44 7.18 -1.69
N VAL A 19 -2.40 6.47 -1.28
CA VAL A 19 -1.31 6.04 -2.15
C VAL A 19 -1.39 4.53 -2.36
N ASN A 20 -1.26 4.11 -3.61
CA ASN A 20 -1.13 2.73 -4.01
C ASN A 20 0.36 2.39 -4.15
N SER A 21 0.73 1.13 -3.94
CA SER A 21 2.08 0.62 -4.16
C SER A 21 2.04 -0.64 -5.01
N PHE A 22 3.13 -0.92 -5.71
CA PHE A 22 3.28 -2.21 -6.41
C PHE A 22 3.08 -3.42 -5.48
N VAL A 23 3.45 -3.29 -4.20
CA VAL A 23 3.33 -4.36 -3.21
C VAL A 23 1.86 -4.67 -2.91
N LEU A 24 1.02 -3.64 -2.75
CA LEU A 24 -0.42 -3.81 -2.54
C LEU A 24 -1.10 -4.51 -3.72
N GLU A 25 -0.72 -4.17 -4.95
CA GLU A 25 -1.24 -4.86 -6.13
C GLU A 25 -0.80 -6.32 -6.19
N TYR A 26 0.45 -6.61 -5.85
CA TYR A 26 0.97 -7.97 -5.80
C TYR A 26 0.25 -8.84 -4.76
N GLU A 27 0.01 -8.31 -3.57
CA GLU A 27 -0.75 -8.99 -2.52
C GLU A 27 -2.21 -9.19 -2.96
N ASN A 28 -2.83 -8.17 -3.56
CA ASN A 28 -4.20 -8.27 -4.03
C ASN A 28 -4.36 -9.29 -5.16
N GLN A 29 -3.37 -9.42 -6.05
CA GLN A 29 -3.36 -10.46 -7.10
C GLN A 29 -3.37 -11.89 -6.53
N LYS A 30 -2.77 -12.08 -5.34
CA LYS A 30 -2.73 -13.36 -4.63
C LYS A 30 -3.97 -13.63 -3.78
N HIS A 31 -4.91 -12.69 -3.73
CA HIS A 31 -6.11 -12.83 -2.92
C HIS A 31 -6.98 -13.97 -3.47
N PRO A 32 -7.34 -15.00 -2.67
CA PRO A 32 -8.02 -16.20 -3.17
C PRO A 32 -9.49 -15.98 -3.50
N ILE A 33 -10.10 -14.91 -2.98
CA ILE A 33 -11.52 -14.58 -3.16
C ILE A 33 -11.65 -13.45 -4.18
N PRO A 34 -12.21 -13.70 -5.38
CA PRO A 34 -12.32 -12.71 -6.45
C PRO A 34 -13.13 -11.46 -6.09
N GLU A 35 -14.18 -11.60 -5.29
CA GLU A 35 -15.02 -10.47 -4.86
C GLU A 35 -14.23 -9.48 -4.02
N GLN A 36 -13.39 -10.00 -3.11
CA GLN A 36 -12.52 -9.19 -2.27
C GLN A 36 -11.39 -8.56 -3.10
N GLN A 37 -10.82 -9.31 -4.06
CA GLN A 37 -9.83 -8.79 -4.99
C GLN A 37 -10.38 -7.61 -5.80
N ASN A 38 -11.60 -7.73 -6.32
CA ASN A 38 -12.28 -6.68 -7.08
C ASN A 38 -12.55 -5.46 -6.21
N ALA A 39 -13.06 -5.65 -4.99
CA ALA A 39 -13.29 -4.54 -4.06
C ALA A 39 -11.99 -3.76 -3.77
N VAL A 40 -10.90 -4.47 -3.46
CA VAL A 40 -9.58 -3.84 -3.24
C VAL A 40 -9.08 -3.12 -4.50
N ASN A 41 -9.21 -3.74 -5.68
CA ASN A 41 -8.81 -3.11 -6.94
C ASN A 41 -9.53 -1.78 -7.19
N GLU A 42 -10.81 -1.67 -6.85
CA GLU A 42 -11.56 -0.42 -6.98
C GLU A 42 -10.99 0.68 -6.05
N TYR A 43 -10.51 0.32 -4.85
CA TYR A 43 -9.83 1.29 -3.98
C TYR A 43 -8.43 1.65 -4.48
N LEU A 44 -7.65 0.69 -4.99
CA LEU A 44 -6.32 0.94 -5.54
C LEU A 44 -6.37 1.86 -6.77
N LYS A 45 -7.39 1.74 -7.62
CA LYS A 45 -7.63 2.64 -8.77
C LYS A 45 -8.00 4.07 -8.37
N LYS A 46 -8.61 4.26 -7.19
CA LYS A 46 -8.99 5.59 -6.68
C LYS A 46 -7.79 6.36 -6.12
N SER A 47 -6.65 5.71 -5.94
CA SER A 47 -5.43 6.36 -5.46
C SER A 47 -4.89 7.38 -6.46
N ASN A 48 -4.47 8.53 -5.95
CA ASN A 48 -3.92 9.62 -6.75
C ASN A 48 -2.47 9.40 -7.18
N PHE A 49 -1.76 8.49 -6.51
CA PHE A 49 -0.35 8.24 -6.75
C PHE A 49 -0.02 6.77 -6.55
N LYS A 50 0.74 6.20 -7.49
CA LYS A 50 1.22 4.83 -7.41
C LYS A 50 2.73 4.83 -7.22
N GLN A 51 3.18 4.37 -6.06
CA GLN A 51 4.59 4.14 -5.80
C GLN A 51 5.06 2.86 -6.50
N LEU A 52 5.92 3.04 -7.50
CA LEU A 52 6.62 1.94 -8.15
C LEU A 52 7.85 1.54 -7.35
N VAL A 53 8.22 0.26 -7.42
CA VAL A 53 9.45 -0.25 -6.83
C VAL A 53 10.60 -0.07 -7.81
N ASN A 54 11.66 0.58 -7.37
CA ASN A 54 12.93 0.73 -8.07
C ASN A 54 14.08 0.18 -7.20
N GLU A 55 15.32 0.22 -7.71
CA GLU A 55 16.47 -0.32 -6.98
C GLU A 55 16.74 0.41 -5.66
N SER A 56 16.48 1.72 -5.55
CA SER A 56 16.67 2.43 -4.28
C SER A 56 15.68 1.97 -3.21
N ILE A 57 14.42 1.71 -3.60
CA ILE A 57 13.38 1.16 -2.70
C ILE A 57 13.71 -0.28 -2.29
N LYS A 58 14.20 -1.11 -3.22
CA LYS A 58 14.64 -2.48 -2.89
C LYS A 58 15.81 -2.47 -1.90
N ASN A 59 16.80 -1.61 -2.12
CA ASN A 59 17.94 -1.47 -1.21
C ASN A 59 17.49 -1.00 0.18
N ARG A 60 16.53 -0.08 0.25
CA ARG A 60 15.94 0.37 1.52
C ARG A 60 15.18 -0.75 2.23
N ALA A 61 14.36 -1.51 1.49
CA ALA A 61 13.67 -2.68 2.03
C ALA A 61 14.66 -3.73 2.57
N PHE A 62 15.77 -3.97 1.87
CA PHE A 62 16.79 -4.90 2.33
C PHE A 62 17.48 -4.44 3.63
N GLN A 63 17.73 -3.13 3.78
CA GLN A 63 18.23 -2.58 5.05
C GLN A 63 17.27 -2.83 6.21
N LEU A 64 15.97 -2.54 5.98
CA LEU A 64 14.91 -2.78 6.96
C LEU A 64 14.76 -4.27 7.31
N GLU A 65 15.02 -5.16 6.34
CA GLU A 65 15.03 -6.60 6.57
C GLU A 65 16.16 -7.03 7.51
N ILE A 66 17.38 -6.47 7.31
CA ILE A 66 18.51 -6.69 8.21
C ILE A 66 18.20 -6.20 9.63
N GLU A 67 17.44 -5.11 9.74
CA GLU A 67 16.96 -4.56 11.03
C GLU A 67 15.85 -5.42 11.68
N GLY A 68 15.39 -6.47 11.02
CA GLY A 68 14.47 -7.47 11.56
C GLY A 68 13.02 -7.35 11.07
N ILE A 69 12.74 -6.46 10.13
CA ILE A 69 11.40 -6.34 9.51
C ILE A 69 11.24 -7.45 8.47
N LYS A 70 10.05 -8.08 8.39
CA LYS A 70 9.82 -9.13 7.38
C LYS A 70 9.94 -8.56 5.97
N PRO A 71 10.38 -9.34 4.96
CA PRO A 71 10.72 -8.82 3.63
C PRO A 71 9.59 -8.04 2.94
N ILE A 72 8.35 -8.54 3.03
CA ILE A 72 7.19 -7.87 2.41
C ILE A 72 6.82 -6.58 3.14
N ASP A 73 6.86 -6.61 4.48
CA ASP A 73 6.56 -5.45 5.34
C ASP A 73 7.64 -4.37 5.16
N ALA A 74 8.90 -4.77 5.02
CA ALA A 74 10.03 -3.89 4.73
C ALA A 74 9.85 -3.20 3.37
N LEU A 75 9.32 -3.91 2.36
CA LEU A 75 9.03 -3.33 1.05
C LEU A 75 7.84 -2.36 1.09
N HIS A 76 6.82 -2.65 1.90
CA HIS A 76 5.72 -1.70 2.15
C HIS A 76 6.23 -0.41 2.78
N VAL A 77 7.05 -0.51 3.83
CA VAL A 77 7.66 0.64 4.51
C VAL A 77 8.54 1.44 3.56
N ALA A 78 9.41 0.79 2.79
CA ALA A 78 10.28 1.47 1.83
C ALA A 78 9.49 2.18 0.71
N CYS A 79 8.37 1.61 0.26
CA CYS A 79 7.46 2.28 -0.67
C CYS A 79 6.80 3.50 -0.01
N PHE A 80 6.32 3.36 1.21
CA PHE A 80 5.68 4.45 1.96
C PHE A 80 6.64 5.62 2.21
N GLU A 81 7.88 5.35 2.64
CA GLU A 81 8.93 6.35 2.81
C GLU A 81 9.21 7.09 1.48
N ALA A 82 9.29 6.37 0.36
CA ALA A 82 9.56 6.94 -0.95
C ALA A 82 8.40 7.79 -1.50
N SER A 83 7.16 7.50 -1.09
CA SER A 83 5.99 8.25 -1.53
C SER A 83 5.74 9.55 -0.76
N ASN A 84 6.55 9.87 0.27
CA ASN A 84 6.37 11.02 1.16
C ASN A 84 4.94 11.11 1.74
N CYS A 85 4.36 9.96 2.07
CA CYS A 85 3.03 9.92 2.68
C CYS A 85 3.11 10.33 4.16
N ASP A 86 2.09 11.05 4.62
CA ASP A 86 1.87 11.23 6.05
C ASP A 86 1.29 9.95 6.67
N TYR A 87 1.59 9.73 7.95
CA TYR A 87 0.97 8.67 8.75
C TYR A 87 -0.28 9.23 9.44
N LEU A 88 -1.34 8.42 9.50
CA LEU A 88 -2.65 8.77 10.05
C LEU A 88 -2.94 7.99 11.33
#